data_AF-A0A2V5JKA0-F1
#
_entry.id   AF-A0A2V5JKA0-F1
#
_cell.length_a   1.000
_cell.length_b   1.000
_cell.length_c   1.000
_cell.angle_alpha   90.00
_cell.angle_beta   90.00
_cell.angle_gamma   90.00
#
_symmetry.space_group_name_H-M   'P 1'
#
loop_
_entity.id
_entity.type
_entity.pdbx_description
1 polymer ?
#
loop_
_entity_poly.entity_id
_entity_poly.type
_entity_poly.pdbx_seq_one_letter_code
_entity_poly.pdbx_strand_id
1 'polypeptide(L)'
;MSDIDDISSCQILGIRFFNGDVDEAVASMFGKGGFLVAPSGTCFARLREDETYRHAVVGADLAIADSGLMVVLWRLLRREKVHRISGFKYLKHLVVKLKGEGNATVFWVLPSESARQKLLDWSSRERFSIK
;
A
#
# COMPACT_ATOMS: atom_id res chain seq x y z
N MET A 1 -17.47 22.34 10.98
CA MET A 1 -16.32 21.48 11.28
C MET A 1 -16.56 20.20 10.50
N SER A 2 -16.27 20.22 9.20
CA SER A 2 -16.75 19.25 8.23
C SER A 2 -15.96 17.95 8.26
N ASP A 3 -16.71 16.87 8.21
CA ASP A 3 -16.35 15.45 8.23
C ASP A 3 -15.08 15.11 7.45
N ILE A 4 -14.10 14.50 8.14
CA ILE A 4 -13.04 13.74 7.47
C ILE A 4 -13.64 12.36 7.24
N ASP A 5 -13.94 12.11 5.97
CA ASP A 5 -14.54 10.92 5.40
C ASP A 5 -14.28 9.64 6.19
N ASP A 6 -15.38 8.94 6.51
CA ASP A 6 -15.37 7.53 6.84
C ASP A 6 -14.87 6.77 5.61
N ILE A 7 -13.55 6.67 5.51
CA ILE A 7 -12.87 5.94 4.47
C ILE A 7 -13.45 4.52 4.47
N SER A 8 -14.16 4.18 3.40
CA SER A 8 -14.68 2.83 3.18
C SER A 8 -13.57 1.82 3.46
N SER A 9 -13.75 1.01 4.49
CA SER A 9 -12.76 0.02 4.91
C SER A 9 -13.42 -1.33 5.13
N CYS A 10 -12.70 -2.39 4.81
CA CYS A 10 -13.13 -3.78 4.96
C CYS A 10 -12.19 -4.50 5.93
N GLN A 11 -12.73 -5.07 6.99
CA GLN A 11 -11.92 -5.81 7.96
C GLN A 11 -11.80 -7.28 7.58
N ILE A 12 -10.58 -7.72 7.28
CA ILE A 12 -10.28 -9.11 6.93
C ILE A 12 -9.23 -9.62 7.92
N LEU A 13 -9.58 -10.65 8.71
CA LEU A 13 -8.68 -11.30 9.67
C LEU A 13 -8.01 -10.32 10.67
N GLY A 14 -8.71 -9.25 11.05
CA GLY A 14 -8.23 -8.22 11.98
C GLY A 14 -7.43 -7.09 11.31
N ILE A 15 -7.21 -7.14 10.00
CA ILE A 15 -6.57 -6.07 9.23
C ILE A 15 -7.66 -5.21 8.59
N ARG A 16 -7.58 -3.89 8.76
CA ARG A 16 -8.50 -2.93 8.14
C ARG A 16 -7.99 -2.53 6.76
N PHE A 17 -8.52 -3.17 5.72
CA PHE A 17 -8.20 -2.86 4.34
C PHE A 17 -8.91 -1.60 3.89
N PHE A 18 -8.16 -0.69 3.29
CA PHE A 18 -8.68 0.46 2.56
C PHE A 18 -9.44 -0.02 1.32
N ASN A 19 -10.67 0.48 1.16
CA ASN A 19 -11.60 0.08 0.11
C ASN A 19 -12.05 1.28 -0.75
N GLY A 20 -11.11 2.19 -1.03
CA GLY A 20 -11.26 3.29 -1.98
C GLY A 20 -10.36 3.12 -3.20
N ASP A 21 -10.06 4.22 -3.87
CA ASP A 21 -9.15 4.27 -5.01
C ASP A 21 -7.68 4.59 -4.62
N VAL A 22 -6.79 4.52 -5.60
CA VAL A 22 -5.35 4.73 -5.36
C VAL A 22 -5.02 6.18 -5.03
N ASP A 23 -5.76 7.15 -5.56
CA ASP A 23 -5.53 8.58 -5.36
C ASP A 23 -6.00 9.01 -3.97
N GLU A 24 -7.13 8.46 -3.49
CA GLU A 24 -7.62 8.60 -2.12
C GLU A 24 -6.64 8.00 -1.11
N ALA A 25 -6.11 6.80 -1.38
CA ALA A 25 -5.11 6.16 -0.52
C ALA A 25 -3.85 7.03 -0.40
N VAL A 26 -3.35 7.55 -1.52
CA VAL A 26 -2.20 8.45 -1.56
C VAL A 26 -2.53 9.78 -0.87
N ALA A 27 -3.73 10.34 -1.06
CA ALA A 27 -4.16 11.58 -0.39
C ALA A 27 -4.20 11.42 1.14
N SER A 28 -4.76 10.31 1.63
CA SER A 28 -4.79 10.00 3.06
C SER A 28 -3.38 9.91 3.65
N MET A 29 -2.47 9.18 2.99
CA MET A 29 -1.09 9.03 3.47
C MET A 29 -0.28 10.33 3.43
N PHE A 30 -0.53 11.21 2.47
CA PHE A 30 0.12 12.52 2.43
C PHE A 30 -0.41 13.47 3.49
N GLY A 31 -1.72 13.43 3.79
CA GLY A 31 -2.31 14.31 4.79
C GLY A 31 -1.99 13.91 6.23
N LYS A 32 -1.98 12.60 6.52
CA LYS A 32 -1.81 12.07 7.88
C LYS A 32 -0.39 11.54 8.15
N GLY A 33 0.37 11.18 7.12
CA GLY A 33 1.56 10.36 7.27
C GLY A 33 1.21 8.95 7.77
N GLY A 34 2.23 8.15 8.07
CA GLY A 34 2.08 6.86 8.75
C GLY A 34 2.72 5.69 8.03
N PHE A 35 2.34 4.49 8.46
CA PHE A 35 2.85 3.22 7.97
C PHE A 35 1.82 2.52 7.07
N LEU A 36 2.18 2.32 5.80
CA LEU A 36 1.36 1.62 4.83
C LEU A 36 1.87 0.20 4.59
N VAL A 37 0.94 -0.76 4.60
CA VAL A 37 1.20 -2.16 4.26
C VAL A 37 0.38 -2.59 3.05
N ALA A 38 0.97 -3.44 2.22
CA ALA A 38 0.30 -4.05 1.07
C ALA A 38 0.41 -5.57 1.17
N PRO A 39 -0.33 -6.23 2.09
CA PRO A 39 -0.21 -7.66 2.28
C PRO A 39 -0.72 -8.43 1.06
N SER A 40 0.06 -9.44 0.66
CA SER A 40 -0.31 -10.37 -0.39
C SER A 40 -1.07 -11.59 0.16
N GLY A 41 -1.60 -12.45 -0.70
CA GLY A 41 -2.36 -13.63 -0.27
C GLY A 41 -1.55 -14.61 0.58
N THR A 42 -0.25 -14.73 0.31
CA THR A 42 0.66 -15.59 1.09
C THR A 42 1.01 -14.98 2.45
N CYS A 43 0.84 -13.67 2.63
CA CYS A 43 1.04 -12.99 3.91
C CYS A 43 0.05 -13.47 4.98
N PHE A 44 -1.15 -13.93 4.61
CA PHE A 44 -2.13 -14.44 5.56
C PHE A 44 -1.69 -15.73 6.25
N ALA A 45 -0.94 -16.59 5.56
CA ALA A 45 -0.37 -17.79 6.17
C ALA A 45 0.62 -17.40 7.29
N ARG A 46 1.42 -16.36 7.04
CA ARG A 46 2.41 -15.85 8.01
C ARG A 46 1.78 -15.17 9.23
N LEU A 47 0.58 -14.59 9.13
CA LEU A 47 -0.10 -13.98 10.28
C LEU A 47 -0.34 -14.94 11.44
N ARG A 48 -0.39 -16.26 11.17
CA ARG A 48 -0.62 -17.27 12.20
C ARG A 48 0.66 -17.71 12.89
N GLU A 49 1.80 -17.61 12.21
CA GLU A 49 3.09 -18.16 12.65
C GLU A 49 4.05 -17.07 13.15
N ASP A 50 3.86 -15.83 12.71
CA ASP A 50 4.75 -14.70 12.97
C ASP A 50 3.98 -13.59 13.68
N GLU A 51 4.05 -13.60 15.01
CA GLU A 51 3.35 -12.65 15.86
C GLU A 51 3.83 -11.21 15.64
N THR A 52 5.12 -11.03 15.40
CA THR A 52 5.72 -9.72 15.09
C THR A 52 5.17 -9.18 13.78
N TYR A 53 5.13 -10.01 12.73
CA TYR A 53 4.53 -9.64 11.45
C TYR A 53 3.05 -9.30 11.59
N ARG A 54 2.30 -10.09 12.37
CA ARG A 54 0.89 -9.80 12.65
C ARG A 54 0.70 -8.45 13.31
N HIS A 55 1.48 -8.13 14.35
CA HIS A 55 1.41 -6.83 15.03
C HIS A 55 1.71 -5.68 14.07
N ALA A 56 2.72 -5.81 13.21
CA ALA A 56 3.07 -4.78 12.23
C ALA A 56 1.95 -4.56 11.20
N VAL A 57 1.33 -5.63 10.69
CA VAL A 57 0.28 -5.51 9.66
C VAL A 57 -1.05 -5.03 10.25
N VAL A 58 -1.41 -5.48 11.46
CA VAL A 58 -2.65 -5.03 12.15
C VAL A 58 -2.51 -3.59 12.66
N GLY A 59 -1.32 -3.18 13.09
CA GLY A 59 -1.03 -1.85 13.58
C GLY A 59 -0.74 -0.80 12.50
N ALA A 60 -0.82 -1.17 11.21
CA ALA A 60 -0.58 -0.24 10.12
C ALA A 60 -1.68 0.83 10.01
N ASP A 61 -1.28 2.06 9.69
CA ASP A 61 -2.20 3.19 9.50
C ASP A 61 -3.05 3.04 8.23
N LEU A 62 -2.51 2.38 7.20
CA LEU A 62 -3.23 2.03 5.99
C LEU A 62 -2.83 0.65 5.46
N ALA A 63 -3.81 -0.22 5.19
CA ALA A 63 -3.57 -1.49 4.52
C ALA A 63 -4.26 -1.51 3.14
N ILE A 64 -3.51 -1.77 2.07
CA ILE A 64 -4.08 -1.89 0.71
C ILE A 64 -4.11 -3.36 0.25
N ALA A 65 -5.18 -3.73 -0.45
CA ALA A 65 -5.35 -5.08 -0.96
C ALA A 65 -4.58 -5.28 -2.28
N ASP A 66 -3.38 -5.89 -2.23
CA ASP A 66 -2.54 -6.13 -3.42
C ASP A 66 -2.80 -7.50 -4.09
N SER A 67 -3.38 -8.46 -3.36
CA SER A 67 -3.59 -9.83 -3.86
C SER A 67 -4.90 -10.00 -4.62
N GLY A 68 -4.80 -10.28 -5.92
CA GLY A 68 -5.96 -10.64 -6.75
C GLY A 68 -6.65 -11.92 -6.28
N LEU A 69 -5.88 -12.94 -5.87
CA LEU A 69 -6.43 -14.19 -5.35
C LEU A 69 -7.22 -13.97 -4.05
N MET A 70 -6.70 -13.16 -3.13
CA MET A 70 -7.41 -12.79 -1.89
C MET A 70 -8.75 -12.12 -2.20
N VAL A 71 -8.76 -11.14 -3.11
CA VAL A 71 -9.99 -10.42 -3.47
C VAL A 71 -11.04 -11.35 -4.07
N VAL A 72 -10.63 -12.30 -4.93
CA VAL A 72 -11.54 -13.30 -5.49
C VAL A 72 -12.09 -14.23 -4.41
N LEU A 73 -11.22 -14.77 -3.55
CA LEU A 73 -11.64 -15.66 -2.45
C LEU A 73 -12.58 -14.95 -1.48
N TRP A 74 -12.27 -13.70 -1.09
CA TRP A 74 -13.13 -12.92 -0.21
C TRP A 74 -14.51 -12.66 -0.83
N ARG A 75 -14.54 -12.34 -2.12
CA ARG A 75 -15.80 -12.16 -2.86
C ARG A 75 -16.63 -13.44 -2.95
N LEU A 76 -15.99 -14.61 -3.08
CA LEU A 76 -16.69 -15.88 -3.10
C LEU A 76 -17.23 -16.26 -1.71
N LEU A 77 -16.44 -16.06 -0.65
CA LEU A 77 -16.81 -16.47 0.71
C LEU A 77 -17.78 -15.50 1.39
N ARG A 78 -17.64 -14.19 1.16
CA ARG A 78 -18.37 -13.14 1.87
C ARG A 78 -19.29 -12.32 0.97
N ARG A 79 -19.22 -12.48 -0.35
CA ARG A 79 -19.95 -11.67 -1.35
C ARG A 79 -19.70 -10.16 -1.27
N GLU A 80 -18.68 -9.74 -0.52
CA GLU A 80 -18.24 -8.36 -0.41
C GLU A 80 -17.26 -8.00 -1.54
N LYS A 81 -17.30 -6.74 -1.97
CA LYS A 81 -16.36 -6.20 -2.95
C LYS A 81 -15.25 -5.45 -2.21
N VAL A 82 -14.02 -5.95 -2.35
CA VAL A 82 -12.80 -5.28 -1.90
C VAL A 82 -12.09 -4.74 -3.13
N HIS A 83 -11.81 -3.44 -3.13
CA HIS A 83 -11.09 -2.79 -4.21
C HIS A 83 -9.61 -3.19 -4.15
N ARG A 84 -9.12 -3.80 -5.23
CA ARG A 84 -7.71 -4.18 -5.33
C ARG A 84 -6.90 -2.96 -5.73
N ILE A 85 -5.89 -2.62 -4.94
CA ILE A 85 -4.88 -1.62 -5.29
C ILE A 85 -3.54 -2.34 -5.35
N SER A 86 -2.92 -2.37 -6.53
CA SER A 86 -1.60 -2.95 -6.64
C SER A 86 -0.58 -2.10 -5.88
N GLY A 87 0.29 -2.72 -5.08
CA GLY A 87 1.34 -2.01 -4.35
C GLY A 87 2.26 -1.20 -5.28
N PHE A 88 2.55 -1.73 -6.47
CA PHE A 88 3.32 -1.00 -7.49
C PHE A 88 2.52 0.17 -8.10
N LYS A 89 1.21 0.02 -8.29
CA LYS A 89 0.34 1.12 -8.74
C LYS A 89 0.31 2.24 -7.69
N TYR A 90 0.17 1.88 -6.42
CA TYR A 90 0.24 2.83 -5.32
C TYR A 90 1.60 3.57 -5.31
N LEU A 91 2.71 2.84 -5.40
CA LEU A 91 4.05 3.43 -5.44
C LEU A 91 4.22 4.44 -6.59
N LYS A 92 3.68 4.13 -7.78
CA LYS A 92 3.69 5.05 -8.92
C LYS A 92 2.98 6.37 -8.61
N HIS A 93 1.75 6.29 -8.10
CA HIS A 93 0.97 7.49 -7.76
C HIS A 93 1.62 8.29 -6.63
N LEU A 94 2.18 7.60 -5.63
CA LEU A 94 2.95 8.22 -4.55
C LEU A 94 4.13 9.01 -5.10
N VAL A 95 4.96 8.41 -5.96
CA VAL A 95 6.13 9.07 -6.56
C VAL A 95 5.72 10.27 -7.43
N VAL A 96 4.64 10.16 -8.21
CA VAL A 96 4.12 11.28 -9.01
C VAL A 96 3.71 12.44 -8.10
N LYS A 97 3.01 12.16 -7.00
CA LYS A 97 2.60 13.20 -6.05
C LYS A 97 3.80 13.84 -5.33
N LEU A 98 4.80 13.03 -4.92
CA LEU A 98 6.03 13.52 -4.29
C LEU A 98 6.82 14.47 -5.20
N LYS A 99 6.84 14.21 -6.51
CA LYS A 99 7.43 15.14 -7.50
C LYS A 99 6.70 16.48 -7.53
N GLY A 100 5.37 16.45 -7.46
CA GLY A 100 4.54 17.65 -7.51
C GLY A 100 4.78 18.61 -6.35
N GLU A 101 5.17 18.09 -5.17
CA GLU A 101 5.42 18.90 -3.97
C GLU A 101 6.83 19.52 -3.92
N GLY A 102 7.73 19.16 -4.85
CA GLY A 102 9.02 19.83 -5.07
C GLY A 102 10.10 19.65 -4.00
N ASN A 103 9.74 19.37 -2.74
CA ASN A 103 10.65 19.29 -1.59
C ASN A 103 10.69 17.91 -0.90
N ALA A 104 10.09 16.88 -1.47
CA ALA A 104 10.07 15.55 -0.88
C ALA A 104 11.45 14.87 -0.97
N THR A 105 12.01 14.50 0.18
CA THR A 105 13.19 13.63 0.26
C THR A 105 12.73 12.19 0.41
N VAL A 106 13.18 11.29 -0.48
CA VAL A 106 12.81 9.87 -0.46
C VAL A 106 14.03 9.02 -0.15
N PHE A 107 13.92 8.20 0.89
CA PHE A 107 14.95 7.22 1.25
C PHE A 107 14.51 5.81 0.84
N TRP A 108 15.32 5.15 0.01
CA TRP A 108 15.00 3.82 -0.52
C TRP A 108 15.81 2.74 0.20
N VAL A 109 15.11 1.80 0.84
CA VAL A 109 15.72 0.59 1.40
C VAL A 109 15.52 -0.56 0.42
N LEU A 110 16.62 -1.13 -0.08
CA LEU A 110 16.59 -2.12 -1.14
C LEU A 110 17.27 -3.42 -0.70
N PRO A 111 16.75 -4.59 -1.13
CA PRO A 111 17.26 -5.88 -0.67
C PRO A 111 18.60 -6.28 -1.31
N SER A 112 18.97 -5.69 -2.45
CA SER A 112 20.18 -6.03 -3.20
C SER A 112 20.57 -4.94 -4.19
N GLU A 113 21.82 -4.99 -4.68
CA GLU A 113 22.30 -4.10 -5.74
C GLU A 113 21.53 -4.30 -7.05
N SER A 114 21.11 -5.52 -7.35
CA SER A 114 20.28 -5.80 -8.54
C SER A 114 18.90 -5.15 -8.45
N ALA A 115 18.31 -5.06 -7.25
CA ALA A 115 17.07 -4.32 -7.03
C ALA A 115 17.28 -2.81 -7.17
N ARG A 116 18.44 -2.30 -6.74
CA ARG A 116 18.85 -0.90 -6.95
C ARG A 116 18.97 -0.55 -8.42
N GLN A 117 19.64 -1.38 -9.21
CA GLN A 117 19.76 -1.12 -10.65
C GLN A 117 18.38 -1.06 -11.32
N LYS A 118 17.48 -1.99 -10.99
CA LYS A 118 16.10 -1.97 -11.50
C LYS A 118 15.33 -0.71 -11.10
N LEU A 119 15.52 -0.23 -9.88
CA LEU A 119 14.90 1.01 -9.41
C LEU A 119 15.44 2.23 -10.19
N LEU A 120 16.76 2.33 -10.38
CA LEU A 120 17.39 3.40 -11.15
C LEU A 120 16.91 3.40 -12.62
N ASP A 121 16.89 2.22 -13.24
CA ASP A 121 16.40 2.03 -14.60
C ASP A 121 14.93 2.48 -14.72
N TRP A 122 14.08 2.06 -13.79
CA TRP A 122 12.68 2.47 -13.74
C TRP A 122 12.54 3.99 -13.52
N SER A 123 13.33 4.57 -12.62
CA SER A 123 13.31 6.00 -12.30
C SER A 123 13.69 6.88 -13.49
N SER A 124 14.69 6.45 -14.26
CA SER A 124 15.12 7.14 -15.48
C SER A 124 13.99 7.23 -16.52
N ARG A 125 13.22 6.15 -16.68
CA ARG A 125 12.08 6.07 -17.60
C ARG A 125 10.92 6.96 -17.16
N GLU A 126 10.64 6.98 -15.87
CA GLU A 126 9.53 7.74 -15.30
C GLU A 126 9.91 9.22 -15.03
N ARG A 127 11.13 9.66 -15.38
CA ARG A 127 11.68 11.01 -15.07
C ARG A 127 11.57 11.37 -13.59
N PHE A 128 11.91 10.45 -12.70
CA PHE A 128 12.09 10.73 -11.28
C PHE A 128 13.58 10.82 -10.98
N SER A 129 13.99 11.86 -10.24
CA SER A 129 15.37 11.97 -9.76
C SER A 129 15.47 11.22 -8.44
N ILE A 130 15.99 10.00 -8.49
CA ILE A 130 16.47 9.30 -7.29
C ILE A 130 17.92 9.76 -7.10
N LYS A 131 18.17 10.51 -6.04
CA LYS A 131 19.51 10.86 -5.58
C LYS A 131 19.98 9.86 -4.54
#